data_AF-A0A7K6KHY9-F1
#
_entry.id   AF-A0A7K6KHY9-F1
#
_cell.length_a   1.000
_cell.length_b   1.000
_cell.length_c   1.000
_cell.angle_alpha   90.00
_cell.angle_beta   90.00
_cell.angle_gamma   90.00
#
_symmetry.space_group_name_H-M   'P 1'
#
loop_
_entity.id
_entity.type
_entity.pdbx_description
1 polymer ?
#
loop_
_entity_poly.entity_id
_entity_poly.type
_entity_poly.pdbx_seq_one_letter_code
_entity_poly.pdbx_strand_id
1 'polypeptide(L)'
;WEHYLSCDGSPDPTVPQEVNTFMSLWREDRDEDIQLVMEKGEVVLKMIEKLEFLLLDASPNEITEEQRVQYLEFILQLQDLLHQKYNEATLNLLKIASMHEDSETGNMHTVIKDKNTTFCIWANLKKKPRFKNHVFQEAGHGFDLPKSLALSSVAVRVLHTRYDHVSPLAASLKEDSNNTDDKKETQEETEKNSDILDEPSQGIWLFLMCSTTKVLKLKLQEEPRGREEARKVVDLQQLGPVGGVFHIDALQLPPQAQAVSDWSMVELLDVGLEVYPYSPGEAEEGTQAAVQITLRLPDSVIYFEVPVVARWDPAGQQWRTDGISNITYEAQEKSITFGMGAFYTVALLQDAHLNLPYQAWELQPTGVDEGLFTVTAVFATIQIQIK
;
A
#
# COMPACT_ATOMS: atom_id res chain seq x y z
N TRP A 1 -11.33 -22.84 14.81
CA TRP A 1 -10.65 -23.62 15.87
C TRP A 1 -9.36 -22.96 16.32
N GLU A 2 -8.44 -22.61 15.43
CA GLU A 2 -7.17 -21.95 15.80
C GLU A 2 -7.35 -20.65 16.60
N HIS A 3 -8.31 -19.79 16.22
CA HIS A 3 -8.65 -18.59 16.99
C HIS A 3 -9.11 -18.88 18.44
N TYR A 4 -9.82 -19.99 18.66
CA TYR A 4 -10.23 -20.39 20.01
C TYR A 4 -9.07 -20.99 20.82
N LEU A 5 -8.03 -21.48 20.13
CA LEU A 5 -6.84 -22.08 20.74
C LEU A 5 -5.74 -21.04 21.04
N SER A 6 -5.73 -19.89 20.36
CA SER A 6 -4.68 -18.87 20.56
C SER A 6 -4.79 -18.17 21.91
N CYS A 7 -6.00 -18.02 22.49
CA CYS A 7 -6.25 -17.35 23.77
C CYS A 7 -5.49 -16.02 23.93
N ASP A 8 -5.22 -15.32 22.83
CA ASP A 8 -4.34 -14.15 22.78
C ASP A 8 -5.09 -12.84 23.05
N GLY A 9 -6.41 -12.92 23.27
CA GLY A 9 -7.27 -11.76 23.49
C GLY A 9 -7.49 -10.92 22.23
N SER A 10 -7.11 -11.42 21.05
CA SER A 10 -7.43 -10.76 19.79
C SER A 10 -8.95 -10.78 19.54
N PRO A 11 -9.55 -9.66 19.08
CA PRO A 11 -10.98 -9.58 18.80
C PRO A 11 -11.37 -10.52 17.65
N ASP A 12 -12.53 -11.17 17.75
CA ASP A 12 -13.12 -11.91 16.64
C ASP A 12 -13.79 -10.94 15.65
N PRO A 13 -13.28 -10.82 14.41
CA PRO A 13 -13.85 -9.88 13.44
C PRO A 13 -15.25 -10.27 12.93
N THR A 14 -15.72 -11.48 13.22
CA THR A 14 -17.11 -11.90 12.95
C THR A 14 -18.11 -11.39 14.00
N VAL A 15 -17.62 -10.84 15.12
CA VAL A 15 -18.44 -10.29 16.21
C VAL A 15 -18.35 -8.75 16.17
N PRO A 16 -19.38 -8.05 15.66
CA PRO A 16 -19.35 -6.59 15.47
C PRO A 16 -19.00 -5.79 16.72
N GLN A 17 -19.44 -6.26 17.89
CA GLN A 17 -19.19 -5.59 19.16
C GLN A 17 -17.69 -5.61 19.51
N GLU A 18 -16.98 -6.70 19.22
CA GLU A 18 -15.55 -6.84 19.54
C GLU A 18 -14.72 -5.91 18.65
N VAL A 19 -14.98 -5.88 17.34
CA VAL A 19 -14.31 -4.97 16.39
C VAL A 19 -14.52 -3.51 16.78
N ASN A 20 -15.77 -3.11 17.06
CA ASN A 20 -16.09 -1.74 17.46
C ASN A 20 -15.44 -1.35 18.79
N THR A 21 -15.40 -2.28 19.76
CA THR A 21 -14.75 -2.05 21.05
C THR A 21 -13.24 -1.89 20.85
N PHE A 22 -12.61 -2.78 20.09
CA PHE A 22 -11.19 -2.69 19.74
C PHE A 22 -10.86 -1.34 19.07
N MET A 23 -11.60 -0.96 18.03
CA MET A 23 -11.37 0.29 17.32
C MET A 23 -11.54 1.51 18.22
N SER A 24 -12.55 1.50 19.10
CA SER A 24 -12.80 2.62 20.02
C SER A 24 -11.69 2.76 21.06
N LEU A 25 -11.29 1.65 21.68
CA LEU A 25 -10.18 1.64 22.64
C LEU A 25 -8.87 2.10 22.00
N TRP A 26 -8.57 1.60 20.79
CA TRP A 26 -7.33 1.98 20.14
C TRP A 26 -7.34 3.46 19.72
N ARG A 27 -8.48 4.01 19.28
CA ARG A 27 -8.60 5.47 19.03
C ARG A 27 -8.28 6.30 20.28
N GLU A 28 -8.65 5.82 21.47
CA GLU A 28 -8.39 6.52 22.74
C GLU A 28 -6.92 6.46 23.18
N ASP A 29 -6.17 5.43 22.76
CA ASP A 29 -4.74 5.32 23.05
C ASP A 29 -3.97 6.44 22.36
N ARG A 30 -3.41 7.35 23.16
CA ARG A 30 -2.59 8.48 22.72
C ARG A 30 -1.10 8.17 22.91
N ASP A 31 -0.28 8.90 22.17
CA ASP A 31 1.18 8.92 22.36
C ASP A 31 1.88 7.57 22.11
N GLU A 32 1.30 6.72 21.26
CA GLU A 32 1.95 5.49 20.81
C GLU A 32 3.16 5.83 19.92
N ASP A 33 4.24 5.08 20.12
CA ASP A 33 5.38 5.09 19.20
C ASP A 33 5.12 4.19 17.98
N ILE A 34 5.97 4.30 16.97
CA ILE A 34 5.83 3.56 15.72
C ILE A 34 5.89 2.04 15.94
N GLN A 35 6.67 1.57 16.90
CA GLN A 35 6.83 0.14 17.15
C GLN A 35 5.56 -0.46 17.75
N LEU A 36 4.94 0.21 18.73
CA LEU A 36 3.65 -0.19 19.30
C LEU A 36 2.53 -0.18 18.24
N VAL A 37 2.53 0.82 17.35
CA VAL A 37 1.57 0.86 16.23
C VAL A 37 1.77 -0.32 15.28
N MET A 38 3.01 -0.72 14.99
CA MET A 38 3.29 -1.90 14.16
C MET A 38 2.81 -3.20 14.84
N GLU A 39 3.08 -3.37 16.12
CA GLU A 39 2.65 -4.54 16.90
C GLU A 39 1.13 -4.69 16.93
N LYS A 40 0.40 -3.59 17.20
CA LYS A 40 -1.08 -3.57 17.11
C LYS A 40 -1.57 -3.72 15.68
N GLY A 41 -0.83 -3.17 14.71
CA GLY A 41 -1.09 -3.31 13.29
C GLY A 41 -1.09 -4.77 12.83
N GLU A 42 -0.25 -5.63 13.40
CA GLU A 42 -0.31 -7.08 13.12
C GLU A 42 -1.67 -7.69 13.51
N VAL A 43 -2.24 -7.30 14.65
CA VAL A 43 -3.57 -7.76 15.07
C VAL A 43 -4.64 -7.29 14.11
N VAL A 44 -4.55 -6.03 13.65
CA VAL A 44 -5.46 -5.46 12.65
C VAL A 44 -5.38 -6.19 11.32
N LEU A 45 -4.17 -6.49 10.84
CA LEU A 45 -3.99 -7.19 9.57
C LEU A 45 -4.49 -8.64 9.64
N LYS A 46 -4.35 -9.32 10.78
CA LYS A 46 -4.96 -10.64 11.01
C LYS A 46 -6.49 -10.59 10.98
N MET A 47 -7.09 -9.54 11.56
CA MET A 47 -8.55 -9.35 11.48
C MET A 47 -9.01 -9.14 10.03
N ILE A 48 -8.30 -8.29 9.29
CA ILE A 48 -8.58 -8.02 7.87
C ILE A 48 -8.45 -9.31 7.06
N GLU A 49 -7.36 -10.05 7.21
CA GLU A 49 -7.13 -11.32 6.52
C GLU A 49 -8.24 -12.33 6.80
N LYS A 50 -8.71 -12.44 8.05
CA LYS A 50 -9.85 -13.31 8.41
C LYS A 50 -11.15 -12.85 7.75
N LEU A 51 -11.42 -11.54 7.70
CA LEU A 51 -12.61 -11.00 7.01
C LEU A 51 -12.53 -11.25 5.50
N GLU A 52 -11.37 -11.02 4.89
CA GLU A 52 -11.12 -11.26 3.48
C GLU A 52 -11.29 -12.74 3.13
N PHE A 53 -10.75 -13.63 3.95
CA PHE A 53 -10.93 -15.08 3.79
C PHE A 53 -12.41 -15.46 3.82
N LEU A 54 -13.18 -14.95 4.80
CA LEU A 54 -14.62 -15.21 4.87
C LEU A 54 -15.39 -14.67 3.66
N LEU A 55 -14.96 -13.54 3.10
CA LEU A 55 -15.59 -12.98 1.89
C LEU A 55 -15.29 -13.81 0.63
N LEU A 56 -14.12 -14.45 0.58
CA LEU A 56 -13.65 -15.30 -0.53
C LEU A 56 -14.21 -16.72 -0.47
N ASP A 57 -14.19 -17.34 0.71
CA ASP A 57 -14.52 -18.76 0.91
C ASP A 57 -16.03 -19.01 1.06
N ALA A 58 -16.81 -17.97 1.42
CA ALA A 58 -18.22 -18.14 1.69
C ALA A 58 -19.01 -18.57 0.44
N SER A 59 -19.72 -19.70 0.57
CA SER A 59 -20.72 -20.09 -0.42
C SER A 59 -21.86 -19.06 -0.47
N PRO A 60 -22.62 -18.96 -1.59
CA PRO A 60 -23.66 -17.94 -1.75
C PRO A 60 -24.75 -17.91 -0.66
N ASN A 61 -24.87 -18.96 0.15
CA ASN A 61 -25.86 -19.07 1.23
C ASN A 61 -25.26 -19.00 2.64
N GLU A 62 -23.93 -18.91 2.79
CA GLU A 62 -23.26 -18.91 4.11
C GLU A 62 -23.21 -17.54 4.77
N ILE A 63 -23.15 -16.47 3.98
CA ILE A 63 -23.17 -15.09 4.48
C ILE A 63 -24.28 -14.30 3.77
N THR A 64 -25.00 -13.48 4.52
CA THR A 64 -25.99 -12.57 3.94
C THR A 64 -25.30 -11.37 3.28
N GLU A 65 -25.99 -10.70 2.36
CA GLU A 65 -25.47 -9.48 1.74
C GLU A 65 -25.21 -8.37 2.78
N GLU A 66 -26.00 -8.29 3.84
CA GLU A 66 -25.76 -7.34 4.93
C GLU A 66 -24.47 -7.67 5.70
N GLN A 67 -24.21 -8.95 5.95
CA GLN A 67 -22.95 -9.38 6.59
C GLN A 67 -21.75 -9.10 5.69
N ARG A 68 -21.89 -9.36 4.39
CA ARG A 68 -20.87 -9.06 3.39
C ARG A 68 -20.52 -7.57 3.39
N VAL A 69 -21.52 -6.69 3.35
CA VAL A 69 -21.33 -5.23 3.44
C VAL A 69 -20.67 -4.84 4.76
N GLN A 70 -21.10 -5.42 5.88
CA GLN A 70 -20.49 -5.14 7.19
C GLN A 70 -19.01 -5.51 7.26
N TYR A 71 -18.62 -6.67 6.72
CA TYR A 71 -17.21 -7.10 6.69
C TYR A 71 -16.35 -6.17 5.85
N LEU A 72 -16.85 -5.72 4.70
CA LEU A 72 -16.18 -4.73 3.86
C LEU A 72 -16.01 -3.38 4.60
N GLU A 73 -17.05 -2.92 5.29
CA GLU A 73 -16.97 -1.70 6.10
C GLU A 73 -15.93 -1.83 7.22
N PHE A 74 -15.86 -2.97 7.91
CA PHE A 74 -14.85 -3.22 8.93
C PHE A 74 -13.44 -3.22 8.36
N ILE A 75 -13.21 -3.86 7.20
CA ILE A 75 -11.89 -3.83 6.53
C ILE A 75 -11.47 -2.38 6.29
N LEU A 76 -12.35 -1.56 5.70
CA LEU A 76 -12.06 -0.16 5.40
C LEU A 76 -11.81 0.67 6.67
N GLN A 77 -12.61 0.49 7.72
CA GLN A 77 -12.44 1.21 8.99
C GLN A 77 -11.15 0.82 9.71
N LEU A 78 -10.79 -0.47 9.67
CA LEU A 78 -9.56 -0.98 10.25
C LEU A 78 -8.32 -0.46 9.51
N GLN A 79 -8.35 -0.45 8.17
CA GLN A 79 -7.29 0.13 7.34
C GLN A 79 -7.12 1.64 7.59
N ASP A 80 -8.23 2.39 7.64
CA ASP A 80 -8.23 3.83 7.94
C ASP A 80 -7.68 4.11 9.34
N LEU A 81 -8.11 3.35 10.35
CA LEU A 81 -7.61 3.48 11.72
C LEU A 81 -6.11 3.19 11.82
N LEU A 82 -5.63 2.12 11.16
CA LEU A 82 -4.20 1.79 11.13
C LEU A 82 -3.39 2.92 10.48
N HIS A 83 -3.87 3.48 9.37
CA HIS A 83 -3.21 4.61 8.71
C HIS A 83 -3.19 5.87 9.61
N GLN A 84 -4.30 6.17 10.29
CA GLN A 84 -4.39 7.27 11.27
C GLN A 84 -3.37 7.09 12.40
N LYS A 85 -3.23 5.87 12.94
CA LYS A 85 -2.27 5.57 14.00
C LYS A 85 -0.83 5.73 13.57
N TYR A 86 -0.48 5.33 12.34
CA TYR A 86 0.84 5.64 11.80
C TYR A 86 1.09 7.15 11.69
N ASN A 87 0.08 7.94 11.30
CA ASN A 87 0.21 9.40 11.21
C ASN A 87 0.38 10.05 12.60
N GLU A 88 -0.38 9.62 13.60
CA GLU A 88 -0.25 10.08 15.00
C GLU A 88 1.15 9.77 15.55
N ALA A 89 1.61 8.53 15.43
CA ALA A 89 2.93 8.11 15.90
C ALA A 89 4.06 8.81 15.12
N THR A 90 3.87 9.07 13.82
CA THR A 90 4.81 9.87 13.01
C THR A 90 4.93 11.28 13.57
N LEU A 91 3.81 11.94 13.88
CA LEU A 91 3.81 13.28 14.45
C LEU A 91 4.50 13.31 15.82
N ASN A 92 4.23 12.33 16.67
CA ASN A 92 4.85 12.22 17.99
C ASN A 92 6.37 12.08 17.90
N LEU A 93 6.86 11.26 16.97
CA LEU A 93 8.29 11.15 16.68
C LEU A 93 8.88 12.47 16.16
N LEU A 94 8.18 13.17 15.24
CA LEU A 94 8.66 14.43 14.70
C LEU A 94 8.70 15.58 15.72
N LYS A 95 7.83 15.58 16.74
CA LYS A 95 7.86 16.55 17.85
C LYS A 95 9.15 16.48 18.65
N ILE A 96 9.78 15.31 18.72
CA ILE A 96 11.03 15.07 19.46
C ILE A 96 12.24 14.87 18.53
N ALA A 97 12.14 15.20 17.25
CA ALA A 97 13.16 14.87 16.26
C ALA A 97 14.57 15.40 16.60
N SER A 98 14.67 16.59 17.21
CA SER A 98 15.95 17.14 17.67
C SER A 98 16.65 16.30 18.75
N MET A 99 15.92 15.48 19.51
CA MET A 99 16.50 14.56 20.49
C MET A 99 17.15 13.33 19.84
N HIS A 100 16.81 13.07 18.58
CA HIS A 100 17.32 11.96 17.77
C HIS A 100 18.22 12.46 16.63
N GLU A 101 18.86 13.61 16.83
CA GLU A 101 19.83 14.15 15.87
C GLU A 101 21.01 13.17 15.71
N ASP A 102 21.25 12.76 14.47
CA ASP A 102 22.44 12.00 14.11
C ASP A 102 23.68 12.89 14.14
N SER A 103 24.73 12.44 14.83
CA SER A 103 25.94 13.24 15.07
C SER A 103 26.76 13.54 13.81
N GLU A 104 26.65 12.71 12.77
CA GLU A 104 27.42 12.88 11.53
C GLU A 104 26.71 13.84 10.56
N THR A 105 25.42 13.63 10.33
CA THR A 105 24.62 14.39 9.38
C THR A 105 24.02 15.65 10.00
N GLY A 106 23.74 15.63 11.30
CA GLY A 106 23.00 16.63 12.05
C GLY A 106 21.47 16.57 11.82
N ASN A 107 20.98 15.59 11.07
CA ASN A 107 19.56 15.39 10.81
C ASN A 107 19.05 14.19 11.60
N MET A 108 17.73 14.02 11.73
CA MET A 108 17.18 12.79 12.29
C MET A 108 16.93 11.80 11.16
N HIS A 109 17.18 10.51 11.39
CA HIS A 109 16.57 9.45 10.61
C HIS A 109 16.27 8.22 11.47
N THR A 110 15.25 7.47 11.08
CA THR A 110 14.82 6.24 11.76
C THR A 110 14.34 5.23 10.72
N VAL A 111 14.70 3.96 10.92
CA VAL A 111 14.18 2.82 10.16
C VAL A 111 13.63 1.79 11.15
N ILE A 112 12.36 1.42 11.00
CA ILE A 112 11.70 0.36 11.78
C ILE A 112 11.04 -0.58 10.77
N LYS A 113 11.22 -1.88 10.96
CA LYS A 113 10.74 -2.90 10.03
C LYS A 113 10.17 -4.09 10.78
N ASP A 114 9.04 -4.58 10.30
CA ASP A 114 8.47 -5.86 10.68
C ASP A 114 8.20 -6.72 9.41
N LYS A 115 7.39 -7.76 9.55
CA LYS A 115 7.01 -8.66 8.46
C LYS A 115 6.09 -8.01 7.42
N ASN A 116 5.29 -7.01 7.81
CA ASN A 116 4.22 -6.42 7.01
C ASN A 116 4.54 -5.00 6.52
N THR A 117 5.50 -4.32 7.15
CA THR A 117 5.73 -2.89 7.01
C THR A 117 7.22 -2.56 7.13
N THR A 118 7.66 -1.55 6.39
CA THR A 118 8.95 -0.89 6.58
C THR A 118 8.69 0.61 6.67
N PHE A 119 8.94 1.19 7.85
CA PHE A 119 8.80 2.61 8.12
C PHE A 119 10.17 3.26 8.12
N CYS A 120 10.36 4.24 7.24
CA CYS A 120 11.53 5.09 7.18
C CYS A 120 11.10 6.54 7.32
N ILE A 121 11.84 7.30 8.12
CA ILE A 121 11.63 8.75 8.19
C ILE A 121 12.96 9.47 8.36
N TRP A 122 13.10 10.59 7.67
CA TRP A 122 14.23 11.51 7.78
C TRP A 122 13.70 12.92 8.04
N ALA A 123 14.28 13.66 8.99
CA ALA A 123 13.89 15.05 9.29
C ALA A 123 15.05 16.02 9.07
N ASN A 124 14.79 17.08 8.27
CA ASN A 124 15.77 18.10 7.92
C ASN A 124 15.95 19.14 9.04
N LEU A 125 16.76 18.79 10.03
CA LEU A 125 17.08 19.69 11.15
C LEU A 125 18.12 20.76 10.76
N LYS A 126 19.10 20.44 9.89
CA LYS A 126 20.20 21.37 9.56
C LYS A 126 19.97 22.24 8.32
N LYS A 127 19.09 21.85 7.39
CA LYS A 127 18.77 22.63 6.18
C LYS A 127 20.00 23.03 5.37
N LYS A 128 20.87 22.06 5.08
CA LYS A 128 22.16 22.31 4.43
C LYS A 128 21.96 22.63 2.93
N PRO A 129 22.46 23.79 2.41
CA PRO A 129 22.30 24.16 0.99
C PRO A 129 22.92 23.19 -0.02
N ARG A 130 23.89 22.38 0.43
CA ARG A 130 24.60 21.39 -0.39
C ARG A 130 24.21 19.95 -0.04
N PHE A 131 23.04 19.75 0.57
CA PHE A 131 22.48 18.41 0.74
C PHE A 131 22.31 17.75 -0.64
N LYS A 132 22.80 16.52 -0.78
CA LYS A 132 22.74 15.77 -2.06
C LYS A 132 21.66 14.71 -2.00
N ASN A 133 21.81 13.77 -1.08
CA ASN A 133 20.92 12.63 -0.93
C ASN A 133 20.92 12.10 0.51
N HIS A 134 19.95 11.23 0.78
CA HIS A 134 19.93 10.39 1.97
C HIS A 134 19.50 8.97 1.60
N VAL A 135 20.10 7.99 2.26
CA VAL A 135 19.80 6.56 2.08
C VAL A 135 19.56 5.96 3.46
N PHE A 136 18.41 5.32 3.62
CA PHE A 136 18.05 4.49 4.76
C PHE A 136 18.74 3.14 4.59
N GLN A 137 19.99 3.02 5.05
CA GLN A 137 20.86 1.86 4.77
C GLN A 137 20.21 0.53 5.15
N GLU A 138 19.47 0.49 6.26
CA GLU A 138 18.80 -0.71 6.78
C GLU A 138 17.63 -1.17 5.91
N ALA A 139 16.98 -0.24 5.20
CA ALA A 139 15.87 -0.53 4.31
C ALA A 139 16.27 -0.57 2.82
N GLY A 140 17.39 0.06 2.45
CA GLY A 140 17.83 0.26 1.07
C GLY A 140 16.99 1.28 0.29
N HIS A 141 16.11 2.04 0.96
CA HIS A 141 15.38 3.16 0.36
C HIS A 141 16.23 4.43 0.42
N GLY A 142 15.99 5.39 -0.47
CA GLY A 142 16.69 6.66 -0.48
C GLY A 142 16.00 7.72 -1.31
N PHE A 143 16.51 8.94 -1.22
CA PHE A 143 15.99 10.06 -1.99
C PHE A 143 17.05 11.16 -2.22
N ASP A 144 16.83 11.93 -3.29
CA ASP A 144 17.55 13.16 -3.58
C ASP A 144 16.57 14.33 -3.56
N LEU A 145 16.88 15.35 -2.76
CA LEU A 145 16.02 16.53 -2.65
C LEU A 145 16.47 17.65 -3.58
N PRO A 146 15.52 18.30 -4.28
CA PRO A 146 15.74 19.61 -4.88
C PRO A 146 16.21 20.64 -3.85
N LYS A 147 16.96 21.66 -4.31
CA LYS A 147 17.47 22.76 -3.47
C LYS A 147 16.38 23.42 -2.63
N SER A 148 15.16 23.57 -3.17
CA SER A 148 14.03 24.18 -2.46
C SER A 148 13.59 23.38 -1.24
N LEU A 149 13.63 22.04 -1.29
CA LEU A 149 13.31 21.18 -0.14
C LEU A 149 14.49 21.04 0.82
N ALA A 150 15.72 21.02 0.30
CA ALA A 150 16.94 20.92 1.12
C ALA A 150 17.11 22.07 2.12
N LEU A 151 16.50 23.24 1.85
CA LEU A 151 16.52 24.42 2.72
C LEU A 151 15.28 24.56 3.63
N SER A 152 14.32 23.65 3.51
CA SER A 152 13.03 23.73 4.21
C SER A 152 12.98 22.87 5.47
N SER A 153 12.15 23.27 6.43
CA SER A 153 11.76 22.46 7.60
C SER A 153 10.86 21.30 7.17
N VAL A 154 11.42 20.29 6.53
CA VAL A 154 10.68 19.16 5.97
C VAL A 154 11.18 17.84 6.53
N ALA A 155 10.29 16.87 6.68
CA ALA A 155 10.63 15.47 6.87
C ALA A 155 10.18 14.66 5.65
N VAL A 156 10.96 13.65 5.27
CA VAL A 156 10.61 12.70 4.20
C VAL A 156 10.30 11.37 4.86
N ARG A 157 9.08 10.87 4.64
CA ARG A 157 8.65 9.55 5.11
C ARG A 157 8.50 8.59 3.94
N VAL A 158 8.95 7.35 4.13
CA VAL A 158 8.63 6.21 3.27
C VAL A 158 8.00 5.13 4.15
N LEU A 159 6.69 4.95 4.03
CA LEU A 159 5.95 3.87 4.69
C LEU A 159 5.61 2.81 3.62
N HIS A 160 6.37 1.72 3.61
CA HIS A 160 6.18 0.59 2.70
C HIS A 160 5.35 -0.50 3.36
N THR A 161 4.14 -0.76 2.86
CA THR A 161 3.33 -1.92 3.26
C THR A 161 3.59 -3.07 2.29
N ARG A 162 3.73 -4.30 2.80
CA ARG A 162 3.91 -5.52 2.00
C ARG A 162 2.60 -6.04 1.39
N TYR A 163 1.48 -5.42 1.76
CA TYR A 163 0.13 -5.69 1.28
C TYR A 163 -0.43 -4.47 0.53
N ASP A 164 -1.40 -4.71 -0.34
CA ASP A 164 -2.07 -3.68 -1.15
C ASP A 164 -3.47 -3.39 -0.61
N HIS A 165 -3.60 -2.23 0.03
CA HIS A 165 -4.87 -1.70 0.56
C HIS A 165 -5.39 -0.53 -0.29
N VAL A 166 -4.75 -0.22 -1.41
CA VAL A 166 -5.04 0.98 -2.22
C VAL A 166 -5.75 0.61 -3.52
N SER A 167 -5.30 -0.42 -4.23
CA SER A 167 -5.97 -0.86 -5.47
C SER A 167 -7.44 -1.25 -5.31
N PRO A 168 -7.89 -1.84 -4.19
CA PRO A 168 -9.32 -2.12 -3.97
C PRO A 168 -10.20 -0.86 -3.95
N LEU A 169 -9.60 0.30 -3.71
CA LEU A 169 -10.31 1.58 -3.72
C LEU A 169 -10.53 2.09 -5.16
N ALA A 170 -9.92 1.47 -6.17
CA ALA A 170 -9.90 1.98 -7.53
C ALA A 170 -11.27 1.96 -8.24
N ALA A 171 -11.56 3.04 -8.96
CA ALA A 171 -12.82 3.22 -9.68
C ALA A 171 -12.92 2.32 -10.93
N SER A 172 -11.80 2.05 -11.61
CA SER A 172 -11.78 1.25 -12.85
C SER A 172 -12.25 -0.19 -12.68
N LEU A 173 -12.26 -0.70 -11.45
CA LEU A 173 -12.76 -2.03 -11.15
C LEU A 173 -14.28 -2.04 -10.88
N LYS A 174 -14.91 -0.87 -10.80
CA LYS A 174 -16.35 -0.69 -10.49
C LYS A 174 -17.23 -0.79 -11.74
N GLU A 175 -16.65 -0.77 -12.93
CA GLU A 175 -17.39 -0.82 -14.20
C GLU A 175 -17.41 -2.23 -14.76
N ASP A 176 -18.48 -2.99 -14.46
CA ASP A 176 -19.05 -3.99 -15.38
C ASP A 176 -20.42 -4.49 -14.85
N SER A 177 -21.49 -3.72 -15.11
CA SER A 177 -22.84 -4.28 -15.30
C SER A 177 -23.87 -3.30 -15.90
N ASN A 178 -23.47 -2.32 -16.69
CA ASN A 178 -24.43 -1.44 -17.39
C ASN A 178 -24.33 -1.63 -18.90
N ASN A 179 -24.59 -2.85 -19.36
CA ASN A 179 -25.04 -3.07 -20.74
C ASN A 179 -26.33 -3.90 -20.69
N THR A 180 -27.40 -3.27 -20.22
CA THR A 180 -28.75 -3.66 -20.59
C THR A 180 -29.08 -2.93 -21.88
N ASP A 181 -28.71 -3.52 -23.02
CA ASP A 181 -29.51 -3.43 -24.24
C ASP A 181 -29.11 -4.55 -25.21
N ASP A 182 -30.15 -5.18 -25.74
CA ASP A 182 -30.18 -6.25 -26.75
C ASP A 182 -29.80 -7.67 -26.33
N LYS A 183 -30.81 -8.45 -25.87
CA LYS A 183 -31.42 -9.50 -26.71
C LYS A 183 -32.60 -10.22 -26.05
N LYS A 184 -33.57 -10.52 -26.92
CA LYS A 184 -34.84 -11.20 -26.69
C LYS A 184 -34.68 -12.59 -26.08
N GLU A 185 -35.71 -12.96 -25.33
CA GLU A 185 -36.05 -14.33 -24.89
C GLU A 185 -35.70 -15.39 -25.93
N THR A 186 -35.05 -16.47 -25.49
CA THR A 186 -35.52 -17.84 -25.70
C THR A 186 -34.95 -18.71 -24.58
N GLN A 187 -35.84 -19.38 -23.83
CA GLN A 187 -35.50 -20.45 -22.90
C GLN A 187 -34.93 -21.64 -23.67
N GLU A 188 -33.79 -22.18 -23.26
CA GLU A 188 -33.55 -23.62 -23.29
C GLU A 188 -32.39 -24.00 -22.35
N GLU A 189 -32.59 -25.11 -21.66
CA GLU A 189 -31.75 -25.71 -20.63
C GLU A 189 -30.38 -26.14 -21.17
N THR A 190 -29.32 -26.04 -20.36
CA THR A 190 -28.39 -27.16 -20.18
C THR A 190 -27.54 -27.00 -18.91
N GLU A 191 -27.57 -28.05 -18.09
CA GLU A 191 -26.73 -28.30 -16.92
C GLU A 191 -25.24 -28.49 -17.30
N LYS A 192 -24.39 -28.34 -16.26
CA LYS A 192 -23.01 -28.86 -16.09
C LYS A 192 -21.86 -28.17 -16.82
N ASN A 193 -21.04 -27.46 -16.04
CA ASN A 193 -19.90 -28.08 -15.35
C ASN A 193 -19.37 -27.13 -14.27
N SER A 194 -19.61 -27.50 -13.02
CA SER A 194 -18.84 -27.04 -11.88
C SER A 194 -17.61 -27.93 -11.79
N ASP A 195 -16.42 -27.42 -12.12
CA ASP A 195 -15.18 -28.06 -11.69
C ASP A 195 -14.05 -27.01 -11.58
N ILE A 196 -13.62 -26.83 -10.33
CA ILE A 196 -12.27 -26.54 -9.86
C ILE A 196 -11.64 -25.22 -10.31
N LEU A 197 -11.69 -24.23 -9.40
CA LEU A 197 -10.69 -23.16 -9.33
C LEU A 197 -10.02 -23.26 -7.96
N ASP A 198 -8.87 -23.93 -7.92
CA ASP A 198 -7.90 -23.85 -6.84
C ASP A 198 -6.97 -22.63 -7.07
N GLU A 199 -6.56 -22.01 -5.97
CA GLU A 199 -5.75 -20.78 -5.75
C GLU A 199 -6.47 -19.41 -5.79
N PRO A 200 -6.45 -18.64 -4.67
CA PRO A 200 -6.97 -17.27 -4.66
C PRO A 200 -5.92 -16.34 -5.31
N SER A 201 -6.10 -16.04 -6.59
CA SER A 201 -5.39 -14.90 -7.18
C SER A 201 -5.94 -13.59 -6.57
N GLN A 202 -5.08 -12.58 -6.43
CA GLN A 202 -5.50 -11.21 -6.08
C GLN A 202 -6.65 -10.71 -6.97
N GLY A 203 -6.77 -11.24 -8.20
CA GLY A 203 -7.86 -10.96 -9.14
C GLY A 203 -9.25 -11.42 -8.67
N ILE A 204 -9.37 -12.56 -7.97
CA ILE A 204 -10.67 -13.04 -7.43
C ILE A 204 -11.12 -12.15 -6.28
N TRP A 205 -10.18 -11.76 -5.41
CA TRP A 205 -10.45 -10.82 -4.32
C TRP A 205 -10.88 -9.45 -4.83
N LEU A 206 -10.18 -8.94 -5.86
CA LEU A 206 -10.50 -7.67 -6.51
C LEU A 206 -11.89 -7.70 -7.17
N PHE A 207 -12.25 -8.82 -7.80
CA PHE A 207 -13.56 -9.02 -8.42
C PHE A 207 -14.72 -9.05 -7.39
N LEU A 208 -14.51 -9.70 -6.25
CA LEU A 208 -15.50 -9.78 -5.15
C LEU A 208 -15.72 -8.42 -4.47
N MET A 209 -14.66 -7.64 -4.25
CA MET A 209 -14.74 -6.26 -3.73
C MET A 209 -15.57 -5.35 -4.65
N CYS A 210 -15.49 -5.54 -5.97
CA CYS A 210 -16.15 -4.69 -6.95
C CYS A 210 -17.61 -5.00 -7.18
N SER A 211 -18.00 -6.27 -7.05
CA SER A 211 -19.40 -6.68 -7.16
C SER A 211 -20.24 -6.21 -5.97
N THR A 212 -19.63 -5.96 -4.79
CA THR A 212 -20.33 -5.48 -3.58
C THR A 212 -20.24 -3.98 -3.29
N THR A 213 -19.19 -3.29 -3.76
CA THR A 213 -19.01 -1.84 -3.54
C THR A 213 -20.08 -0.97 -4.21
N LYS A 214 -21.01 -1.54 -5.00
CA LYS A 214 -22.27 -0.87 -5.40
C LYS A 214 -23.08 -0.34 -4.21
N VAL A 215 -22.93 -0.92 -3.01
CA VAL A 215 -23.72 -0.53 -1.84
C VAL A 215 -23.07 0.61 -1.04
N LEU A 216 -21.75 0.82 -1.13
CA LEU A 216 -21.07 1.95 -0.47
C LEU A 216 -20.68 3.07 -1.45
N LYS A 217 -21.53 4.11 -1.46
CA LYS A 217 -21.38 5.45 -2.05
C LYS A 217 -21.64 5.57 -3.56
N LEU A 218 -22.93 5.77 -3.87
CA LEU A 218 -23.39 6.66 -4.93
C LEU A 218 -23.14 8.12 -4.53
N LYS A 219 -22.22 8.79 -5.25
CA LYS A 219 -22.32 10.18 -5.75
C LYS A 219 -20.94 10.71 -6.15
N LEU A 220 -20.53 10.45 -7.39
CA LEU A 220 -19.71 11.39 -8.15
C LEU A 220 -20.12 11.29 -9.62
N GLN A 221 -20.55 12.43 -10.17
CA GLN A 221 -20.77 12.57 -11.61
C GLN A 221 -19.41 12.56 -12.30
N GLU A 222 -19.20 11.64 -13.24
CA GLU A 222 -18.04 11.70 -14.12
C GLU A 222 -18.34 12.63 -15.31
N GLU A 223 -17.48 13.62 -15.50
CA GLU A 223 -17.40 14.39 -16.75
C GLU A 223 -16.53 13.60 -17.75
N PRO A 224 -16.84 13.65 -19.07
CA PRO A 224 -16.12 12.88 -20.07
C PRO A 224 -14.67 13.37 -20.20
N ARG A 225 -13.72 12.53 -19.78
CA ARG A 225 -12.27 12.79 -19.87
C ARG A 225 -11.73 12.64 -21.29
N GLY A 226 -10.72 13.45 -21.64
CA GLY A 226 -10.11 13.45 -22.97
C GLY A 226 -9.28 12.18 -23.25
N ARG A 227 -9.21 11.76 -24.52
CA ARG A 227 -8.51 10.53 -24.98
C ARG A 227 -7.04 10.41 -24.53
N GLU A 228 -6.35 11.52 -24.31
CA GLU A 228 -4.95 11.54 -23.86
C GLU A 228 -4.80 11.37 -22.34
N GLU A 229 -5.82 11.73 -21.56
CA GLU A 229 -5.84 11.52 -20.11
C GLU A 229 -6.11 10.05 -19.76
N ALA A 230 -6.92 9.36 -20.57
CA ALA A 230 -7.20 7.92 -20.41
C ALA A 230 -5.96 7.04 -20.58
N ARG A 231 -5.02 7.43 -21.46
CA ARG A 231 -3.78 6.66 -21.74
C ARG A 231 -2.82 6.53 -20.56
N LYS A 232 -2.98 7.37 -19.53
CA LYS A 232 -2.10 7.42 -18.37
C LYS A 232 -2.72 6.77 -17.13
N VAL A 233 -3.98 6.34 -17.23
CA VAL A 233 -4.64 5.54 -16.20
C VAL A 233 -4.22 4.09 -16.39
N VAL A 234 -3.88 3.43 -15.29
CA VAL A 234 -3.50 2.02 -15.28
C VAL A 234 -4.75 1.15 -15.37
N ASP A 235 -4.72 0.19 -16.27
CA ASP A 235 -5.70 -0.90 -16.30
C ASP A 235 -5.28 -1.99 -15.32
N LEU A 236 -6.01 -2.11 -14.21
CA LEU A 236 -5.75 -3.11 -13.17
C LEU A 236 -6.16 -4.54 -13.57
N GLN A 237 -6.89 -4.72 -14.69
CA GLN A 237 -7.11 -6.05 -15.25
C GLN A 237 -5.83 -6.56 -15.93
N GLN A 238 -5.06 -5.68 -16.57
CA GLN A 238 -3.78 -6.05 -17.19
C GLN A 238 -2.61 -6.01 -16.22
N LEU A 239 -2.55 -5.01 -15.35
CA LEU A 239 -1.40 -4.75 -14.49
C LEU A 239 -1.76 -4.90 -13.01
N GLY A 240 -1.07 -5.81 -12.32
CA GLY A 240 -1.20 -6.03 -10.89
C GLY A 240 -0.05 -5.41 -10.09
N PRO A 241 -0.31 -4.74 -8.95
CA PRO A 241 0.73 -4.34 -8.01
C PRO A 241 1.47 -5.54 -7.43
N VAL A 242 2.80 -5.45 -7.40
CA VAL A 242 3.69 -6.48 -6.86
C VAL A 242 4.66 -5.87 -5.85
N GLY A 243 4.80 -6.54 -4.70
CA GLY A 243 5.67 -6.08 -3.63
C GLY A 243 5.10 -5.00 -2.72
N GLY A 244 3.80 -4.75 -2.81
CA GLY A 244 3.06 -3.88 -1.91
C GLY A 244 3.07 -2.41 -2.33
N VAL A 245 2.82 -1.52 -1.36
CA VAL A 245 2.54 -0.09 -1.61
C VAL A 245 3.49 0.78 -0.81
N PHE A 246 4.01 1.83 -1.44
CA PHE A 246 4.92 2.80 -0.86
C PHE A 246 4.22 4.15 -0.67
N HIS A 247 3.92 4.52 0.56
CA HIS A 247 3.46 5.87 0.91
C HIS A 247 4.68 6.76 1.11
N ILE A 248 4.93 7.68 0.18
CA ILE A 248 6.09 8.56 0.19
C ILE A 248 5.58 9.98 0.40
N ASP A 249 5.91 10.56 1.55
CA ASP A 249 5.38 11.85 1.98
C ASP A 249 6.49 12.87 2.26
N ALA A 250 6.24 14.12 1.92
CA ALA A 250 6.92 15.25 2.53
C ALA A 250 6.02 15.83 3.63
N LEU A 251 6.54 15.92 4.84
CA LEU A 251 5.81 16.31 6.04
C LEU A 251 6.39 17.62 6.58
N GLN A 252 5.51 18.50 7.05
CA GLN A 252 5.92 19.72 7.73
C GLN A 252 6.57 19.34 9.06
N LEU A 253 7.82 19.75 9.27
CA LEU A 253 8.48 19.50 10.54
C LEU A 253 7.90 20.43 11.62
N PRO A 254 7.37 19.91 12.75
CA PRO A 254 6.88 20.72 13.86
C PRO A 254 8.01 21.58 14.46
N PRO A 255 7.66 22.66 15.19
CA PRO A 255 8.65 23.44 15.94
C PRO A 255 9.49 22.53 16.84
N GLN A 256 10.81 22.61 16.69
CA GLN A 256 11.77 21.83 17.47
C GLN A 256 12.19 22.59 18.72
N ALA A 257 12.62 21.85 19.75
CA ALA A 257 13.09 22.44 20.98
C ALA A 257 14.34 23.32 20.76
N GLN A 258 14.35 24.52 21.34
CA GLN A 258 15.45 25.47 21.25
C GLN A 258 15.98 25.80 22.65
N ALA A 259 17.31 25.82 22.79
CA ALA A 259 17.96 26.24 24.03
C ALA A 259 17.84 27.77 24.19
N VAL A 260 17.19 28.19 25.26
CA VAL A 260 17.05 29.60 25.67
C VAL A 260 17.64 29.73 27.07
N SER A 261 18.91 30.15 27.13
CA SER A 261 19.73 30.16 28.36
C SER A 261 19.81 28.77 29.00
N ASP A 262 19.27 28.60 30.22
CA ASP A 262 19.27 27.33 30.95
C ASP A 262 18.01 26.47 30.69
N TRP A 263 17.10 26.95 29.84
CA TRP A 263 15.83 26.30 29.54
C TRP A 263 15.79 25.78 28.10
N SER A 264 15.01 24.73 27.88
CA SER A 264 14.61 24.29 26.54
C SER A 264 13.15 24.71 26.32
N MET A 265 12.88 25.46 25.27
CA MET A 265 11.54 25.94 24.93
C MET A 265 11.11 25.38 23.57
N VAL A 266 9.87 24.94 23.47
CA VAL A 266 9.25 24.44 22.24
C VAL A 266 7.84 25.00 22.11
N GLU A 267 7.47 25.42 20.91
CA GLU A 267 6.10 25.80 20.58
C GLU A 267 5.27 24.54 20.32
N LEU A 268 4.14 24.40 21.02
CA LEU A 268 3.23 23.29 20.83
C LEU A 268 2.09 23.73 19.92
N LEU A 269 2.01 23.12 18.74
CA LEU A 269 0.89 23.28 17.81
C LEU A 269 -0.11 22.15 18.06
N ASP A 270 -1.39 22.49 18.22
CA ASP A 270 -2.50 21.54 18.34
C ASP A 270 -3.07 21.22 16.95
N VAL A 271 -2.18 20.82 16.05
CA VAL A 271 -2.52 20.39 14.67
C VAL A 271 -2.03 18.96 14.46
N GLY A 272 -2.74 18.23 13.60
CA GLY A 272 -2.36 16.88 13.20
C GLY A 272 -1.07 16.87 12.35
N LEU A 273 -0.73 15.69 11.83
CA LEU A 273 0.40 15.57 10.91
C LEU A 273 0.11 16.33 9.61
N GLU A 274 0.87 17.39 9.34
CA GLU A 274 0.69 18.23 8.16
C GLU A 274 1.62 17.80 7.01
N VAL A 275 1.04 17.71 5.82
CA VAL A 275 1.80 17.49 4.58
C VAL A 275 2.48 18.80 4.17
N TYR A 276 3.76 18.72 3.81
CA TYR A 276 4.49 19.87 3.28
C TYR A 276 4.00 20.19 1.85
N PRO A 277 3.56 21.43 1.56
CA PRO A 277 3.00 21.80 0.26
C PRO A 277 4.10 22.01 -0.78
N TYR A 278 4.71 20.91 -1.23
CA TYR A 278 5.74 20.97 -2.26
C TYR A 278 5.12 21.30 -3.62
N SER A 279 5.65 22.34 -4.26
CA SER A 279 5.39 22.66 -5.66
C SER A 279 6.74 22.66 -6.39
N PRO A 280 6.88 21.89 -7.48
CA PRO A 280 8.11 21.86 -8.23
C PRO A 280 8.36 23.23 -8.85
N GLY A 281 9.46 23.89 -8.46
CA GLY A 281 9.94 25.09 -9.14
C GLY A 281 10.55 24.76 -10.50
N GLU A 282 10.76 25.78 -11.32
CA GLU A 282 11.59 25.67 -12.51
C GLU A 282 13.04 25.37 -12.08
N ALA A 283 13.62 24.28 -12.57
CA ALA A 283 15.05 24.01 -12.43
C ALA A 283 15.85 24.95 -13.34
N GLU A 284 17.14 25.11 -13.05
CA GLU A 284 18.05 26.02 -13.78
C GLU A 284 18.16 25.71 -15.30
N GLU A 285 17.68 24.55 -15.77
CA GLU A 285 17.66 24.13 -17.19
C GLU A 285 16.26 24.14 -17.84
N GLY A 286 15.24 24.73 -17.19
CA GLY A 286 13.87 24.78 -17.72
C GLY A 286 13.06 23.47 -17.57
N THR A 287 13.63 22.45 -16.95
CA THR A 287 12.95 21.25 -16.46
C THR A 287 12.32 21.51 -15.09
N GLN A 288 11.19 20.89 -14.76
CA GLN A 288 10.66 20.96 -13.40
C GLN A 288 11.59 20.24 -12.42
N ALA A 289 11.87 20.86 -11.27
CA ALA A 289 12.62 20.20 -10.21
C ALA A 289 11.85 18.97 -9.71
N ALA A 290 12.46 17.79 -9.75
CA ALA A 290 11.85 16.54 -9.31
C ALA A 290 12.62 15.96 -8.13
N VAL A 291 11.89 15.36 -7.19
CA VAL A 291 12.48 14.54 -6.12
C VAL A 291 12.84 13.20 -6.73
N GLN A 292 14.09 12.76 -6.59
CA GLN A 292 14.45 11.39 -6.98
C GLN A 292 14.17 10.48 -5.79
N ILE A 293 13.50 9.38 -6.02
CA ILE A 293 13.25 8.32 -5.05
C ILE A 293 13.98 7.06 -5.52
N THR A 294 14.65 6.38 -4.60
CA THR A 294 15.23 5.06 -4.82
C THR A 294 14.56 4.08 -3.86
N LEU A 295 13.99 3.00 -4.39
CA LEU A 295 13.35 1.96 -3.61
C LEU A 295 14.10 0.64 -3.76
N ARG A 296 14.49 0.03 -2.63
CA ARG A 296 14.88 -1.38 -2.59
C ARG A 296 13.66 -2.27 -2.76
N LEU A 297 13.77 -3.25 -3.65
CA LEU A 297 12.71 -4.20 -3.96
C LEU A 297 12.71 -5.36 -2.94
N PRO A 298 11.52 -5.88 -2.58
CA PRO A 298 11.41 -7.02 -1.68
C PRO A 298 12.11 -8.27 -2.25
N ASP A 299 12.77 -9.05 -1.39
CA ASP A 299 13.33 -10.34 -1.81
C ASP A 299 12.26 -11.41 -2.08
N SER A 300 11.04 -11.20 -1.56
CA SER A 300 9.88 -12.08 -1.74
C SER A 300 9.18 -11.90 -3.09
N VAL A 301 9.66 -11.01 -3.96
CA VAL A 301 9.01 -10.68 -5.24
C VAL A 301 10.00 -10.83 -6.38
N ILE A 302 9.53 -11.42 -7.47
CA ILE A 302 10.30 -11.60 -8.70
C ILE A 302 9.75 -10.68 -9.76
N TYR A 303 10.60 -9.78 -10.25
CA TYR A 303 10.30 -8.89 -11.35
C TYR A 303 10.86 -9.46 -12.65
N PHE A 304 10.00 -10.12 -13.44
CA PHE A 304 10.36 -10.69 -14.74
C PHE A 304 10.73 -9.66 -15.81
N GLU A 305 10.17 -8.46 -15.70
CA GLU A 305 10.44 -7.32 -16.58
C GLU A 305 10.59 -6.05 -15.72
N VAL A 306 10.99 -4.95 -16.34
CA VAL A 306 11.03 -3.65 -15.64
C VAL A 306 9.62 -3.30 -15.17
N PRO A 307 9.36 -3.16 -13.85
CA PRO A 307 8.02 -2.88 -13.37
C PRO A 307 7.55 -1.48 -13.78
N VAL A 308 6.25 -1.36 -14.03
CA VAL A 308 5.60 -0.06 -14.23
C VAL A 308 5.46 0.63 -12.88
N VAL A 309 6.06 1.81 -12.75
CA VAL A 309 5.90 2.65 -11.56
C VAL A 309 4.63 3.48 -11.71
N ALA A 310 3.63 3.25 -10.85
CA ALA A 310 2.40 4.04 -10.85
C ALA A 310 2.20 4.79 -9.54
N ARG A 311 1.65 6.00 -9.64
CA ARG A 311 1.21 6.81 -8.50
C ARG A 311 -0.30 6.70 -8.32
N TRP A 312 -0.74 6.72 -7.08
CA TRP A 312 -2.16 6.81 -6.76
C TRP A 312 -2.66 8.23 -6.99
N ASP A 313 -3.84 8.36 -7.59
CA ASP A 313 -4.60 9.60 -7.72
C ASP A 313 -5.84 9.49 -6.81
N PRO A 314 -5.80 10.13 -5.61
CA PRO A 314 -6.91 10.05 -4.67
C PRO A 314 -8.22 10.64 -5.19
N ALA A 315 -8.14 11.67 -6.05
CA ALA A 315 -9.32 12.35 -6.57
C ALA A 315 -10.07 11.49 -7.60
N GLY A 316 -9.29 10.86 -8.50
CA GLY A 316 -9.83 9.91 -9.48
C GLY A 316 -10.01 8.49 -8.94
N GLN A 317 -9.53 8.19 -7.73
CA GLN A 317 -9.43 6.84 -7.17
C GLN A 317 -8.84 5.86 -8.20
N GLN A 318 -7.64 6.14 -8.70
CA GLN A 318 -7.05 5.37 -9.79
C GLN A 318 -5.53 5.40 -9.74
N TRP A 319 -4.89 4.34 -10.24
CA TRP A 319 -3.45 4.34 -10.47
C TRP A 319 -3.12 5.03 -11.79
N ARG A 320 -2.04 5.82 -11.80
CA ARG A 320 -1.60 6.56 -12.98
C ARG A 320 -0.09 6.54 -13.17
N THR A 321 0.36 6.69 -14.41
CA THR A 321 1.79 6.68 -14.78
C THR A 321 2.37 8.07 -15.07
N ASP A 322 1.55 9.13 -15.09
CA ASP A 322 2.05 10.50 -15.17
C ASP A 322 2.68 10.99 -13.86
N GLY A 323 3.47 12.06 -13.92
CA GLY A 323 4.17 12.59 -12.75
C GLY A 323 5.37 11.77 -12.29
N ILE A 324 5.62 10.63 -12.96
CA ILE A 324 6.80 9.78 -12.81
C ILE A 324 7.71 9.96 -14.03
N SER A 325 9.03 10.02 -13.80
CA SER A 325 10.04 10.27 -14.83
C SER A 325 11.36 9.58 -14.49
N ASN A 326 12.32 9.56 -15.42
CA ASN A 326 13.71 9.11 -15.19
C ASN A 326 13.83 7.73 -14.51
N ILE A 327 12.96 6.79 -14.89
CA ILE A 327 12.92 5.46 -14.28
C ILE A 327 14.19 4.70 -14.68
N THR A 328 14.93 4.23 -13.68
CA THR A 328 16.10 3.36 -13.81
C THR A 328 15.86 2.13 -12.94
N TYR A 329 15.97 0.95 -13.53
CA TYR A 329 15.79 -0.33 -12.82
C TYR A 329 17.07 -1.14 -12.86
N GLU A 330 17.56 -1.52 -11.69
CA GLU A 330 18.79 -2.27 -11.51
C GLU A 330 18.45 -3.66 -10.95
N ALA A 331 18.22 -4.62 -11.85
CA ALA A 331 17.79 -5.96 -11.47
C ALA A 331 18.74 -6.67 -10.49
N GLN A 332 20.06 -6.50 -10.67
CA GLN A 332 21.08 -7.13 -9.82
C GLN A 332 21.08 -6.55 -8.40
N GLU A 333 20.96 -5.21 -8.30
CA GLU A 333 20.90 -4.48 -7.04
C GLU A 333 19.48 -4.43 -6.45
N LYS A 334 18.54 -5.16 -7.06
CA LYS A 334 17.09 -5.15 -6.80
C LYS A 334 16.61 -3.76 -6.37
N SER A 335 16.91 -2.75 -7.17
CA SER A 335 16.58 -1.36 -6.87
C SER A 335 15.84 -0.74 -8.06
N ILE A 336 14.99 0.23 -7.77
CA ILE A 336 14.39 1.08 -8.79
C ILE A 336 14.47 2.54 -8.34
N THR A 337 14.92 3.40 -9.25
CA THR A 337 15.03 4.84 -9.04
C THR A 337 14.14 5.57 -10.03
N PHE A 338 13.43 6.60 -9.59
CA PHE A 338 12.56 7.42 -10.43
C PHE A 338 12.38 8.83 -9.87
N GLY A 339 12.06 9.78 -10.74
CA GLY A 339 11.75 11.16 -10.40
C GLY A 339 10.25 11.39 -10.23
N MET A 340 9.88 12.12 -9.18
CA MET A 340 8.50 12.56 -8.92
C MET A 340 8.40 14.09 -8.82
N GLY A 341 7.41 14.66 -9.49
CA GLY A 341 7.13 16.11 -9.45
C GLY A 341 6.37 16.56 -8.19
N ALA A 342 5.78 15.62 -7.45
CA ALA A 342 5.23 15.79 -6.12
C ALA A 342 5.35 14.46 -5.35
N PHE A 343 5.00 14.46 -4.07
CA PHE A 343 5.00 13.26 -3.24
C PHE A 343 3.70 12.47 -3.44
N TYR A 344 3.81 11.14 -3.55
CA TYR A 344 2.70 10.26 -3.91
C TYR A 344 2.78 8.93 -3.16
N THR A 345 1.63 8.27 -3.02
CA THR A 345 1.59 6.81 -2.85
C THR A 345 1.94 6.14 -4.18
N VAL A 346 2.85 5.18 -4.16
CA VAL A 346 3.40 4.51 -5.34
C VAL A 346 3.27 2.99 -5.21
N ALA A 347 2.98 2.33 -6.31
CA ALA A 347 3.09 0.88 -6.46
C ALA A 347 3.98 0.53 -7.67
N LEU A 348 4.55 -0.67 -7.63
CA LEU A 348 5.26 -1.28 -8.75
C LEU A 348 4.37 -2.34 -9.36
N LEU A 349 4.08 -2.24 -10.65
CA LEU A 349 3.12 -3.10 -11.32
C LEU A 349 3.78 -3.96 -12.38
N GLN A 350 3.23 -5.14 -12.57
CA GLN A 350 3.61 -6.07 -13.64
C GLN A 350 2.37 -6.64 -14.30
N ASP A 351 2.54 -7.21 -15.50
CA ASP A 351 1.46 -7.91 -16.18
C ASP A 351 0.94 -9.06 -15.33
N ALA A 352 -0.35 -9.00 -14.98
CA ALA A 352 -1.02 -10.01 -14.16
C ALA A 352 -1.08 -11.39 -14.86
N HIS A 353 -0.93 -11.40 -16.18
CA HIS A 353 -0.99 -12.59 -17.03
C HIS A 353 0.37 -12.99 -17.59
N LEU A 354 1.48 -12.46 -17.06
CA LEU A 354 2.83 -12.68 -17.58
C LEU A 354 3.20 -14.17 -17.72
N ASN A 355 2.65 -15.02 -16.84
CA ASN A 355 2.89 -16.47 -16.86
C ASN A 355 1.78 -17.29 -17.56
N LEU A 356 0.81 -16.62 -18.19
CA LEU A 356 -0.27 -17.25 -18.92
C LEU A 356 -0.04 -17.18 -20.45
N PRO A 357 -0.43 -18.23 -21.20
CA PRO A 357 -0.91 -19.52 -20.71
C PRO A 357 0.22 -20.35 -20.08
N TYR A 358 -0.14 -21.19 -19.10
CA TYR A 358 0.79 -22.20 -18.59
C TYR A 358 1.17 -23.18 -19.70
N GLN A 359 2.43 -23.54 -19.78
CA GLN A 359 2.97 -24.41 -20.82
C GLN A 359 2.78 -25.89 -20.47
N ALA A 360 2.98 -26.24 -19.19
CA ALA A 360 2.80 -27.59 -18.68
C ALA A 360 2.59 -27.58 -17.17
N TRP A 361 2.00 -28.65 -16.64
CA TRP A 361 1.97 -28.92 -15.22
C TRP A 361 2.25 -30.42 -14.96
N GLU A 362 2.82 -30.73 -13.81
CA GLU A 362 3.13 -32.10 -13.39
C GLU A 362 2.91 -32.24 -11.88
N LEU A 363 2.32 -33.36 -11.45
CA LEU A 363 2.21 -33.73 -10.05
C LEU A 363 2.94 -35.05 -9.80
N GLN A 364 4.00 -35.01 -9.01
CA GLN A 364 4.82 -36.16 -8.67
C GLN A 364 4.61 -36.57 -7.21
N PRO A 365 4.23 -37.82 -6.90
CA PRO A 365 4.21 -38.27 -5.51
C PRO A 365 5.63 -38.37 -4.94
N THR A 366 5.88 -37.78 -3.77
CA THR A 366 7.20 -37.82 -3.10
C THR A 366 7.20 -38.64 -1.82
N GLY A 367 6.02 -38.95 -1.26
CA GLY A 367 5.85 -39.69 -0.02
C GLY A 367 4.39 -40.05 0.26
N VAL A 368 4.10 -40.54 1.47
CA VAL A 368 2.72 -40.68 1.95
C VAL A 368 2.22 -39.28 2.32
N ASP A 369 1.10 -38.87 1.74
CA ASP A 369 0.51 -37.52 1.87
C ASP A 369 1.43 -36.37 1.40
N GLU A 370 2.49 -36.67 0.64
CA GLU A 370 3.43 -35.70 0.10
C GLU A 370 3.49 -35.76 -1.43
N GLY A 371 3.56 -34.59 -2.07
CA GLY A 371 3.72 -34.48 -3.51
C GLY A 371 4.47 -33.22 -3.93
N LEU A 372 5.05 -33.24 -5.12
CA LEU A 372 5.66 -32.11 -5.77
C LEU A 372 4.79 -31.71 -6.96
N PHE A 373 4.13 -30.56 -6.86
CA PHE A 373 3.40 -29.96 -7.96
C PHE A 373 4.30 -28.96 -8.68
N THR A 374 4.54 -29.19 -9.97
CA THR A 374 5.37 -28.33 -10.82
C THR A 374 4.51 -27.67 -11.88
N VAL A 375 4.54 -26.34 -11.96
CA VAL A 375 3.90 -25.56 -13.00
C VAL A 375 4.97 -24.89 -13.84
N THR A 376 4.95 -25.11 -15.15
CA THR A 376 5.86 -24.49 -16.11
C THR A 376 5.12 -23.43 -16.90
N ALA A 377 5.59 -22.20 -16.81
CA ALA A 377 5.10 -21.03 -17.52
C ALA A 377 6.19 -20.45 -18.44
N VAL A 378 5.86 -19.37 -19.15
CA VAL A 378 6.77 -18.73 -20.11
C VAL A 378 8.05 -18.22 -19.45
N PHE A 379 7.95 -17.64 -18.25
CA PHE A 379 9.08 -16.98 -17.57
C PHE A 379 9.58 -17.73 -16.33
N ALA A 380 8.85 -18.73 -15.85
CA ALA A 380 9.20 -19.45 -14.64
C ALA A 380 8.72 -20.91 -14.64
N THR A 381 9.47 -21.74 -13.92
CA THR A 381 8.99 -23.04 -13.44
C THR A 381 8.85 -22.95 -11.94
N ILE A 382 7.62 -23.09 -11.44
CA ILE A 382 7.28 -23.05 -10.02
C ILE A 382 7.14 -24.48 -9.52
N GLN A 383 7.76 -24.76 -8.37
CA GLN A 383 7.69 -26.05 -7.70
C GLN A 383 7.07 -25.86 -6.31
N ILE A 384 5.93 -26.49 -6.09
CA ILE A 384 5.14 -26.41 -4.85
C ILE A 384 5.22 -27.77 -4.17
N GLN A 385 5.83 -27.80 -3.00
CA GLN A 385 5.87 -28.99 -2.16
C GLN A 385 4.58 -29.06 -1.34
N ILE A 386 3.80 -30.09 -1.59
CA ILE A 386 2.60 -30.46 -0.83
C ILE A 386 3.06 -31.40 0.29
N LYS A 387 2.65 -31.10 1.52
CA LYS A 387 2.98 -31.82 2.75
C LYS A 387 1.75 -32.03 3.61
#